data_AF-M0EGY4-F1
#
_entry.id   AF-M0EGY4-F1
#
_cell.length_a   1.000
_cell.length_b   1.000
_cell.length_c   1.000
_cell.angle_alpha   90.00
_cell.angle_beta   90.00
_cell.angle_gamma   90.00
#
_symmetry.space_group_name_H-M   'P 1'
#
loop_
_entity.id
_entity.type
_entity.pdbx_description
1 polymer ?
#
loop_
_entity_poly.entity_id
_entity_poly.type
_entity_poly.pdbx_seq_one_letter_code
_entity_poly.pdbx_strand_id
1 'polypeptide(L)' 'MPESDEVTADVVDDIDAEGLGTAVIASIASVALALYFYYVRGDKQRGQFVGLWPTTILAVASYFKLEEIRQKLDELDA' A
#
# COMPACT_ATOMS: atom_id res chain seq x y z
N MET A 1 15.53 -21.52 -2.29
CA MET A 1 15.71 -20.42 -1.33
C MET A 1 14.31 -19.95 -0.91
N PRO A 2 13.81 -20.34 0.27
CA PRO A 2 12.46 -20.00 0.76
C PRO A 2 12.38 -18.70 1.58
N GLU A 3 13.50 -18.03 1.85
CA GLU A 3 13.58 -16.87 2.75
C GLU A 3 12.81 -15.63 2.26
N SER A 4 12.59 -15.49 0.95
CA SER A 4 11.85 -14.36 0.38
C SER A 4 10.34 -14.41 0.63
N ASP A 5 9.75 -15.60 0.70
CA ASP A 5 8.31 -15.77 0.97
C ASP A 5 8.00 -15.57 2.47
N GLU A 6 8.94 -15.96 3.34
CA GLU A 6 8.79 -15.78 4.79
C GLU A 6 8.95 -14.31 5.21
N VAL A 7 9.95 -13.61 4.66
CA VAL A 7 10.16 -12.17 4.91
C VAL A 7 9.01 -11.32 4.36
N THR A 8 8.40 -11.71 3.24
CA THR A 8 7.23 -10.99 2.72
C THR A 8 5.97 -11.24 3.54
N ALA A 9 5.78 -12.45 4.08
CA ALA A 9 4.66 -12.75 4.97
C ALA A 9 4.77 -12.03 6.33
N ASP A 10 5.96 -12.01 6.94
CA ASP A 10 6.23 -11.35 8.23
C ASP A 10 6.03 -9.83 8.14
N VAL A 11 6.53 -9.20 7.08
CA VAL A 11 6.35 -7.76 6.82
C VAL A 11 4.88 -7.41 6.56
N VAL A 12 4.10 -8.32 5.96
CA VAL A 12 2.67 -8.11 5.72
C VAL A 12 1.87 -8.14 7.03
N ASP A 13 2.20 -9.07 7.94
CA ASP A 13 1.53 -9.19 9.24
C ASP A 13 1.76 -7.95 10.14
N ASP A 14 2.99 -7.42 10.16
CA ASP A 14 3.36 -6.18 10.87
C ASP A 14 2.65 -4.93 10.28
N ILE A 15 2.39 -4.92 8.97
CA ILE A 15 1.75 -3.80 8.27
C ILE A 15 0.23 -3.74 8.52
N ASP A 16 -0.42 -4.89 8.74
CA ASP A 16 -1.86 -5.00 8.96
C ASP A 16 -2.33 -4.34 10.27
N ALA A 17 -1.46 -4.23 11.29
CA ALA A 17 -1.80 -3.66 12.60
C ALA A 17 -1.89 -2.11 12.63
N GLU A 18 -1.25 -1.41 11.69
CA GLU A 18 -0.95 0.03 11.80
C GLU A 18 -1.69 0.92 10.78
N GLY A 19 -2.82 0.46 10.24
CA GLY A 19 -3.60 1.20 9.24
C GLY A 19 -2.96 1.25 7.85
N LEU A 20 -1.65 0.97 7.75
CA LEU A 20 -0.97 0.71 6.49
C LEU A 20 -1.56 -0.51 5.75
N GLY A 21 -2.05 -1.54 6.45
CA GLY A 21 -2.72 -2.69 5.83
C GLY A 21 -3.89 -2.30 4.94
N THR A 22 -4.71 -1.34 5.37
CA THR A 22 -5.84 -0.83 4.56
C THR A 22 -5.34 -0.15 3.29
N ALA A 23 -4.26 0.62 3.37
CA ALA A 23 -3.65 1.28 2.21
C ALA A 23 -2.98 0.29 1.24
N VAL A 24 -2.37 -0.78 1.77
CA VAL A 24 -1.80 -1.86 0.97
C VAL A 24 -2.90 -2.62 0.21
N ILE A 25 -3.99 -2.99 0.89
CA ILE A 25 -5.15 -3.63 0.24
C ILE A 25 -5.75 -2.72 -0.84
N ALA A 26 -5.93 -1.42 -0.54
CA ALA A 26 -6.42 -0.45 -1.52
C ALA A 26 -5.48 -0.32 -2.74
N SER A 27 -4.18 -0.40 -2.52
CA SER A 27 -3.17 -0.35 -3.59
C SER A 27 -3.23 -1.60 -4.47
N ILE A 28 -3.32 -2.80 -3.88
CA ILE A 28 -3.50 -4.05 -4.63
C ILE A 28 -4.82 -4.02 -5.41
N ALA A 29 -5.91 -3.58 -4.78
CA ALA A 29 -7.21 -3.44 -5.44
C ALA A 29 -7.13 -2.47 -6.63
N SER A 30 -6.36 -1.39 -6.51
CA SER A 30 -6.13 -0.46 -7.61
C SER A 30 -5.38 -1.11 -8.77
N VAL A 31 -4.32 -1.89 -8.51
CA VAL A 31 -3.61 -2.63 -9.57
C VAL A 31 -4.55 -3.63 -10.27
N ALA A 32 -5.31 -4.40 -9.51
CA ALA A 32 -6.26 -5.37 -10.05
C ALA A 32 -7.33 -4.68 -10.92
N LEU A 33 -7.84 -3.53 -10.46
CA LEU A 33 -8.81 -2.73 -11.20
C LEU A 33 -8.21 -2.16 -12.50
N ALA A 34 -6.95 -1.71 -12.48
CA ALA A 34 -6.24 -1.24 -13.67
C ALA A 34 -6.16 -2.33 -14.76
N LEU A 35 -5.82 -3.56 -14.35
CA LEU A 35 -5.77 -4.73 -15.25
C LEU A 35 -7.17 -5.04 -15.83
N TYR A 36 -8.22 -4.94 -15.03
CA TYR A 36 -9.60 -5.11 -15.51
C TYR A 36 -9.95 -4.06 -16.58
N PHE A 37 -9.64 -2.78 -16.35
CA PHE A 37 -9.90 -1.73 -17.33
C PHE A 37 -9.08 -1.91 -18.62
N TYR A 38 -7.82 -2.32 -18.50
CA TYR A 38 -6.92 -2.47 -19.64
C TYR A 38 -7.27 -3.68 -20.52
N TYR A 39 -7.43 -4.87 -19.91
CA TYR A 39 -7.63 -6.12 -20.65
C TYR A 39 -9.11 -6.46 -20.90
N VAL A 40 -10.00 -6.23 -19.93
CA VAL A 40 -11.41 -6.63 -20.04
C VAL A 40 -12.24 -5.52 -20.68
N ARG A 41 -12.04 -4.27 -20.26
CA ARG A 41 -12.84 -3.12 -20.75
C ARG A 41 -12.28 -2.48 -22.03
N GLY A 42 -11.02 -2.79 -22.40
CA GLY A 42 -10.33 -2.22 -23.56
C GLY A 42 -10.03 -0.71 -23.46
N ASP A 43 -10.25 -0.12 -22.28
CA ASP A 43 -10.23 1.33 -22.05
C ASP A 43 -8.83 1.73 -21.52
N LYS A 44 -7.86 1.75 -22.46
CA LYS A 44 -6.41 1.83 -22.16
C LYS A 44 -6.02 3.09 -21.37
N GLN A 45 -6.68 4.22 -21.61
CA GLN A 45 -6.38 5.47 -20.87
C GLN A 45 -6.74 5.34 -19.39
N ARG A 46 -7.90 4.73 -19.07
CA ARG A 46 -8.33 4.56 -17.67
C ARG A 46 -7.51 3.51 -16.93
N GLY A 47 -7.10 2.43 -17.62
CA GLY A 47 -6.20 1.44 -17.04
C GLY A 47 -4.88 2.04 -16.55
N GLN A 48 -4.33 3.02 -17.29
CA GLN A 48 -3.07 3.66 -16.90
C GLN A 48 -3.21 4.62 -15.70
N PHE A 49 -4.32 5.36 -15.59
CA PHE A 49 -4.58 6.22 -14.42
C PHE A 49 -4.82 5.41 -13.15
N VAL A 50 -5.61 4.34 -13.24
CA VAL A 50 -5.88 3.46 -12.09
C VAL A 50 -4.63 2.67 -11.70
N GLY A 51 -3.75 2.37 -12.66
CA GLY A 51 -2.45 1.73 -12.41
C GLY A 51 -1.43 2.62 -11.68
N LEU A 52 -1.64 3.94 -11.66
CA LEU A 52 -0.77 4.91 -10.98
C LEU A 52 -1.25 5.27 -9.56
N TRP A 53 -2.48 4.93 -9.20
CA TRP A 53 -3.02 5.15 -7.85
C TRP A 53 -2.32 4.37 -6.72
N PRO A 54 -1.79 3.14 -6.91
CA PRO A 54 -1.07 2.42 -5.85
C PRO A 54 0.07 3.24 -5.24
N THR A 55 0.85 3.92 -6.08
CA THR A 55 1.98 4.75 -5.60
C THR A 55 1.49 5.96 -4.81
N THR A 56 0.34 6.51 -5.18
CA THR A 56 -0.26 7.66 -4.48
C THR A 56 -0.85 7.24 -3.14
N ILE A 57 -1.56 6.10 -3.08
CA ILE A 57 -2.12 5.55 -1.85
C ILE A 57 -1.00 5.19 -0.86
N LEU A 58 0.07 4.53 -1.34
CA LEU A 58 1.25 4.25 -0.53
C LEU A 58 1.91 5.54 -0.02
N ALA A 59 2.10 6.53 -0.89
CA ALA A 59 2.73 7.80 -0.48
C ALA A 59 1.95 8.49 0.64
N VAL A 60 0.62 8.53 0.53
CA VAL A 60 -0.26 9.09 1.56
C VAL A 60 -0.21 8.26 2.85
N ALA A 61 -0.26 6.94 2.74
CA ALA A 61 -0.21 6.06 3.91
C ALA A 61 1.14 6.13 4.64
N SER A 62 2.25 6.20 3.90
CA SER A 62 3.59 6.39 4.46
C SER A 62 3.71 7.73 5.19
N TYR A 63 3.06 8.79 4.70
CA TYR A 63 3.03 10.08 5.40
C TYR A 63 2.34 9.98 6.76
N PHE A 64 1.19 9.30 6.83
CA PHE A 64 0.50 9.08 8.10
C PHE A 64 1.30 8.22 9.09
N LYS A 65 2.01 7.17 8.61
CA LYS A 65 2.89 6.38 9.47
C LYS A 65 4.03 7.21 10.07
N LEU A 66 4.54 8.18 9.31
CA LEU A 66 5.60 9.08 9.76
C LEU A 66 5.14 10.00 10.90
N GLU A 67 3.91 10.52 10.81
CA GLU A 67 3.29 11.32 11.87
C GLU A 67 3.11 10.49 13.14
N GLU A 68 2.66 9.23 13.03
CA GLU A 68 2.48 8.32 14.16
C GLU A 68 3.82 7.99 14.85
N ILE A 69 4.86 7.70 14.07
CA ILE A 69 6.21 7.45 14.61
C ILE A 69 6.73 8.69 15.34
N ARG A 70 6.52 9.89 14.77
CA ARG A 70 6.92 11.16 15.41
C ARG A 70 6.19 11.38 16.74
N GLN A 71 4.89 11.08 16.78
CA GLN A 71 4.09 11.22 17.99
C GLN A 71 4.53 10.25 19.09
N LYS A 72 4.87 9.00 18.74
CA LYS A 72 5.41 8.01 19.69
C LYS A 72 6.81 8.40 20.21
N LEU A 73 7.64 9.05 19.38
CA LEU A 73 8.93 9.57 19.84
C LEU A 73 8.77 10.72 20.84
N ASP A 74 7.88 11.69 20.57
CA ASP A 74 7.64 12.81 21.50
C ASP A 74 7.06 12.33 22.85
N GLU A 75 6.26 11.27 22.86
CA GLU A 75 5.73 10.67 24.10
C GLU A 75 6.81 9.93 24.92
N LEU A 76 7.83 9.34 24.27
CA LEU A 76 8.94 8.68 24.96
C LEU A 76 9.95 9.65 25.57
N ASP A 77 10.07 10.86 25.03
CA ASP A 77 11.04 11.88 25.47
C ASP A 77 10.48 12.80 26.58
N ALA A 78 9.19 12.63 26.94
CA ALA A 78 8.47 13.39 27.98
C ALA A 78 8.46 12.69 29.35
#